data_AF-A0A4R6Y1S6-F1
#
_entry.id   AF-A0A4R6Y1S6-F1
#
_cell.length_a   1.000
_cell.length_b   1.000
_cell.length_c   1.000
_cell.angle_alpha   90.00
_cell.angle_beta   90.00
_cell.angle_gamma   90.00
#
_symmetry.space_group_name_H-M   'P 1'
#
loop_
_entity.id
_entity.type
_entity.pdbx_description
1 polymer ?
#
loop_
_entity_poly.entity_id
_entity_poly.type
_entity_poly.pdbx_seq_one_letter_code
_entity_poly.pdbx_strand_id
1 'polypeptide(L)'
;MIKRSLIIWVMCWLEVARAQSLHANMPAQAPTYLPMLKAEITRAMPTHRQPSYFGGLVEQESCISLTHSKCWNPRSQLKTSREEGAGFGQITRAYRNGRLRFDALADGKQHIPGLSELSWDNVYQRPDLQLRLMVGMVKQCNDRLQHIVQNPVPRYHMCDAAYNGGIAGVLNERRACHLSGDCDANRWFGHVERHCLKSKKALYGQRNACDINRQHVRSVFLSRRYKYKPYLGEDR
;
A
#
# COMPACT_ATOMS: atom_id res chain seq x y z
N MET A 1 48.66 -10.57 -58.21
CA MET A 1 48.28 -10.41 -56.78
C MET A 1 46.86 -9.86 -56.71
N ILE A 2 45.87 -10.73 -56.51
CA ILE A 2 44.44 -10.34 -56.40
C ILE A 2 44.09 -10.32 -54.90
N LYS A 3 43.83 -9.13 -54.36
CA LYS A 3 43.35 -8.97 -52.98
C LYS A 3 41.88 -9.40 -52.90
N ARG A 4 41.59 -10.48 -52.19
CA ARG A 4 40.23 -10.86 -51.78
C ARG A 4 39.88 -10.11 -50.50
N SER A 5 38.97 -9.15 -50.58
CA SER A 5 38.35 -8.53 -49.39
C SER A 5 37.25 -9.45 -48.86
N LEU A 6 37.41 -9.93 -47.64
CA LEU A 6 36.37 -10.66 -46.91
C LEU A 6 35.40 -9.62 -46.30
N ILE A 7 34.15 -9.61 -46.74
CA ILE A 7 33.08 -8.83 -46.11
C ILE A 7 32.49 -9.68 -44.97
N ILE A 8 32.74 -9.27 -43.73
CA ILE A 8 32.13 -9.86 -42.54
C ILE A 8 30.75 -9.23 -42.36
N TRP A 9 29.69 -10.00 -42.60
CA TRP A 9 28.32 -9.62 -42.25
C TRP A 9 28.12 -9.81 -40.74
N VAL A 10 28.17 -8.72 -39.98
CA VAL A 10 27.72 -8.72 -38.58
C VAL A 10 26.19 -8.72 -38.59
N MET A 11 25.58 -9.89 -38.37
CA MET A 11 24.15 -9.98 -38.07
C MET A 11 23.91 -9.42 -36.67
N CYS A 12 23.43 -8.17 -36.62
CA CYS A 12 22.95 -7.53 -35.41
C CYS A 12 21.60 -8.17 -35.04
N TRP A 13 21.61 -9.08 -34.07
CA TRP A 13 20.38 -9.61 -33.47
C TRP A 13 19.74 -8.47 -32.66
N LEU A 14 18.76 -7.81 -33.27
CA LEU A 14 17.84 -6.93 -32.56
C LEU A 14 16.98 -7.82 -31.65
N GLU A 15 17.40 -7.96 -30.39
CA GLU A 15 16.49 -8.42 -29.35
C GLU A 15 15.39 -7.38 -29.19
N VAL A 16 14.27 -7.62 -29.86
CA VAL A 16 13.02 -6.92 -29.58
C VAL A 16 12.54 -7.46 -28.23
N ALA A 17 13.05 -6.86 -27.15
CA ALA A 17 12.44 -6.99 -25.85
C ALA A 17 10.98 -6.53 -25.99
N ARG A 18 10.05 -7.48 -26.03
CA ARG A 18 8.62 -7.17 -25.95
C ARG A 18 8.42 -6.45 -24.63
N ALA A 19 8.32 -5.13 -24.66
CA ALA A 19 7.72 -4.36 -23.61
C ALA A 19 6.30 -4.90 -23.46
N GLN A 20 6.09 -5.85 -22.55
CA GLN A 20 4.74 -6.18 -22.08
C GLN A 20 4.13 -4.84 -21.68
N SER A 21 3.01 -4.49 -22.29
CA SER A 21 2.38 -3.21 -21.99
C SER A 21 2.19 -3.12 -20.48
N LEU A 22 2.62 -2.02 -19.87
CA LEU A 22 2.43 -1.81 -18.42
C LEU A 22 0.94 -1.93 -18.04
N HIS A 23 0.05 -1.73 -19.03
CA HIS A 23 -1.38 -1.98 -18.99
C HIS A 23 -1.78 -3.45 -18.79
N ALA A 24 -1.04 -4.43 -19.34
CA ALA A 24 -1.39 -5.85 -19.24
C ALA A 24 -1.37 -6.38 -17.79
N ASN A 25 -0.68 -5.67 -16.88
CA ASN A 25 -0.54 -6.07 -15.47
C ASN A 25 -1.31 -5.17 -14.50
N MET A 26 -2.15 -4.26 -15.00
CA MET A 26 -2.94 -3.31 -14.20
C MET A 26 -4.42 -3.75 -14.13
N PRO A 27 -5.08 -3.61 -12.96
CA PRO A 27 -6.51 -3.86 -12.85
C PRO A 27 -7.34 -2.97 -13.78
N ALA A 28 -8.35 -3.54 -14.43
CA ALA A 28 -9.16 -2.85 -15.44
C ALA A 28 -9.84 -1.55 -14.91
N GLN A 29 -10.18 -1.51 -13.62
CA GLN A 29 -10.82 -0.35 -12.99
C GLN A 29 -9.82 0.73 -12.54
N ALA A 30 -8.53 0.42 -12.45
CA ALA A 30 -7.54 1.38 -11.93
C ALA A 30 -7.46 2.69 -12.76
N PRO A 31 -7.42 2.67 -14.10
CA PRO A 31 -7.37 3.90 -14.90
C PRO A 31 -8.49 4.90 -14.59
N THR A 32 -9.69 4.42 -14.23
CA THR A 32 -10.84 5.26 -13.87
C THR A 32 -10.57 6.10 -12.61
N TYR A 33 -9.88 5.53 -11.61
CA TYR A 33 -9.72 6.14 -10.29
C TYR A 33 -8.32 6.70 -10.02
N LEU A 34 -7.33 6.35 -10.84
CA LEU A 34 -5.96 6.86 -10.71
C LEU A 34 -5.86 8.40 -10.71
N PRO A 35 -6.58 9.16 -11.57
CA PRO A 35 -6.58 10.62 -11.50
C PRO A 35 -7.09 11.15 -10.15
N MET A 36 -8.15 10.54 -9.61
CA MET A 36 -8.73 10.91 -8.32
C MET A 36 -7.76 10.60 -7.17
N LEU A 37 -7.13 9.41 -7.19
CA LEU A 37 -6.11 9.06 -6.22
C LEU A 37 -4.92 10.04 -6.28
N LYS A 38 -4.46 10.38 -7.48
CA LYS A 38 -3.37 11.36 -7.67
C LYS A 38 -3.73 12.72 -7.07
N ALA A 39 -4.95 13.19 -7.27
CA ALA A 39 -5.42 14.45 -6.70
C ALA A 39 -5.37 14.44 -5.16
N GLU A 40 -5.84 13.35 -4.53
CA GLU A 40 -5.79 13.23 -3.07
C GLU A 40 -4.35 13.11 -2.52
N ILE A 41 -3.45 12.40 -3.23
CA ILE A 41 -2.02 12.36 -2.88
C ILE A 41 -1.41 13.75 -2.96
N THR A 42 -1.58 14.46 -4.08
CA THR A 42 -1.02 15.81 -4.26
C THR A 42 -1.56 16.78 -3.22
N ARG A 43 -2.86 16.70 -2.90
CA ARG A 43 -3.50 17.54 -1.90
C ARG A 43 -2.91 17.31 -0.50
N ALA A 44 -2.74 16.04 -0.10
CA ALA A 44 -2.38 15.70 1.26
C ALA A 44 -0.86 15.62 1.49
N MET A 45 -0.11 15.18 0.49
CA MET A 45 1.32 14.84 0.58
C MET A 45 2.05 15.21 -0.74
N PRO A 46 2.12 16.51 -1.11
CA PRO A 46 2.66 16.95 -2.40
C PRO A 46 4.13 16.58 -2.64
N THR A 47 4.88 16.31 -1.58
CA THR A 47 6.32 15.95 -1.61
C THR A 47 6.56 14.47 -1.31
N HIS A 48 5.54 13.62 -1.44
CA HIS A 48 5.68 12.19 -1.20
C HIS A 48 6.60 11.55 -2.25
N ARG A 49 7.74 10.98 -1.84
CA ARG A 49 8.75 10.46 -2.79
C ARG A 49 8.32 9.22 -3.57
N GLN A 50 7.34 8.48 -3.08
CA GLN A 50 6.86 7.23 -3.69
C GLN A 50 5.33 7.20 -3.89
N PRO A 51 4.71 8.13 -4.63
CA PRO A 51 3.24 8.20 -4.74
C PRO A 51 2.63 6.95 -5.41
N SER A 52 3.41 6.22 -6.22
CA SER A 52 3.04 4.88 -6.72
C SER A 52 2.69 3.85 -5.64
N TYR A 53 3.19 4.04 -4.41
CA TYR A 53 2.83 3.27 -3.21
C TYR A 53 1.31 3.14 -3.06
N PHE A 54 0.57 4.26 -3.18
CA PHE A 54 -0.86 4.25 -2.93
C PHE A 54 -1.64 3.41 -3.93
N GLY A 55 -1.21 3.38 -5.20
CA GLY A 55 -1.80 2.46 -6.17
C GLY A 55 -1.55 0.99 -5.81
N GLY A 56 -0.34 0.70 -5.33
CA GLY A 56 0.00 -0.63 -4.81
C GLY A 56 -0.81 -1.02 -3.56
N LEU A 57 -1.08 -0.05 -2.68
CA LEU A 57 -1.90 -0.22 -1.49
C LEU A 57 -3.36 -0.53 -1.86
N VAL A 58 -3.99 0.26 -2.74
CA VAL A 58 -5.36 -0.03 -3.23
C VAL A 58 -5.45 -1.44 -3.81
N GLU A 59 -4.45 -1.83 -4.60
CA GLU A 59 -4.41 -3.18 -5.17
C GLU A 59 -4.28 -4.25 -4.09
N GLN A 60 -3.42 -4.05 -3.09
CA GLN A 60 -3.22 -4.99 -2.00
C GLN A 60 -4.49 -5.18 -1.16
N GLU A 61 -5.24 -4.11 -0.93
CA GLU A 61 -6.43 -4.12 -0.08
C GLU A 61 -7.69 -4.63 -0.81
N SER A 62 -7.87 -4.29 -2.09
CA SER A 62 -9.11 -4.59 -2.82
C SER A 62 -9.06 -5.79 -3.76
N CYS A 63 -7.87 -6.28 -4.14
CA CYS A 63 -7.73 -7.27 -5.20
C CYS A 63 -7.42 -8.68 -4.69
N ILE A 64 -8.37 -9.61 -4.87
CA ILE A 64 -8.13 -11.06 -4.75
C ILE A 64 -7.26 -11.54 -5.92
N SER A 65 -7.58 -11.10 -7.13
CA SER A 65 -6.75 -11.20 -8.33
C SER A 65 -6.92 -9.92 -9.16
N LEU A 66 -6.05 -9.69 -10.15
CA LEU A 66 -6.11 -8.49 -11.00
C LEU A 66 -7.40 -8.40 -11.84
N THR A 67 -8.04 -9.54 -12.11
CA THR A 67 -9.28 -9.65 -12.90
C THR A 67 -10.52 -9.80 -12.03
N HIS A 68 -10.38 -9.91 -10.70
CA HIS A 68 -11.50 -10.07 -9.80
C HIS A 68 -12.36 -8.79 -9.77
N SER A 69 -13.69 -8.93 -9.74
CA SER A 69 -14.64 -7.80 -9.79
C SER A 69 -14.49 -6.77 -8.65
N LYS A 70 -13.91 -7.20 -7.53
CA LYS A 70 -13.57 -6.37 -6.36
C LYS A 70 -12.31 -5.53 -6.53
N CYS A 71 -11.43 -5.92 -7.46
CA CYS A 71 -10.13 -5.28 -7.62
C CYS A 71 -10.27 -3.86 -8.14
N TRP A 72 -9.73 -2.88 -7.40
CA TRP A 72 -9.89 -1.46 -7.70
C TRP A 72 -11.35 -1.00 -7.81
N ASN A 73 -12.22 -1.57 -6.97
CA ASN A 73 -13.64 -1.24 -6.95
C ASN A 73 -14.02 -0.53 -5.63
N PRO A 74 -14.61 0.68 -5.66
CA PRO A 74 -15.06 1.35 -4.43
C PRO A 74 -16.20 0.61 -3.73
N ARG A 75 -16.88 -0.30 -4.43
CA ARG A 75 -17.92 -1.17 -3.86
C ARG A 75 -17.36 -2.49 -3.31
N SER A 76 -16.05 -2.69 -3.32
CA SER A 76 -15.43 -3.88 -2.71
C SER A 76 -15.84 -3.99 -1.25
N GLN A 77 -16.27 -5.17 -0.83
CA GLN A 77 -16.74 -5.41 0.52
C GLN A 77 -16.20 -6.73 1.07
N LEU A 78 -15.64 -6.65 2.27
CA LEU A 78 -15.49 -7.77 3.20
C LEU A 78 -16.54 -7.57 4.28
N LYS A 79 -17.50 -8.48 4.43
CA LYS A 79 -18.53 -8.37 5.47
C LYS A 79 -18.72 -9.71 6.16
N THR A 80 -18.48 -9.72 7.46
CA THR A 80 -18.65 -10.86 8.34
C THR A 80 -19.33 -10.41 9.64
N SER A 81 -19.65 -11.34 10.53
CA SER A 81 -20.14 -10.99 11.88
C SER A 81 -19.11 -10.27 12.74
N ARG A 82 -17.82 -10.29 12.36
CA ARG A 82 -16.70 -9.69 13.10
C ARG A 82 -16.23 -8.37 12.52
N GLU A 83 -16.45 -8.13 11.24
CA GLU A 83 -15.91 -6.94 10.57
C GLU A 83 -16.65 -6.59 9.28
N GLU A 84 -16.62 -5.30 8.95
CA GLU A 84 -16.95 -4.77 7.64
C GLU A 84 -15.79 -3.92 7.13
N GLY A 85 -15.18 -4.35 6.03
CA GLY A 85 -14.16 -3.65 5.27
C GLY A 85 -14.77 -3.07 3.99
N ALA A 86 -14.55 -1.78 3.74
CA ALA A 86 -15.17 -1.05 2.64
C ALA A 86 -14.15 -0.48 1.63
N GLY A 87 -14.41 -0.78 0.36
CA GLY A 87 -13.86 -0.08 -0.79
C GLY A 87 -12.36 -0.27 -1.03
N PHE A 88 -11.74 0.76 -1.61
CA PHE A 88 -10.36 0.72 -2.10
C PHE A 88 -9.33 0.32 -1.06
N GLY A 89 -9.43 0.87 0.15
CA GLY A 89 -8.50 0.64 1.25
C GLY A 89 -9.02 -0.31 2.32
N GLN A 90 -10.14 -1.01 2.07
CA GLN A 90 -10.81 -1.84 3.08
C GLN A 90 -11.00 -1.09 4.43
N ILE A 91 -11.58 0.12 4.37
CA ILE A 91 -11.89 0.92 5.56
C ILE A 91 -12.72 0.07 6.51
N THR A 92 -12.22 -0.17 7.72
CA THR A 92 -12.70 -1.25 8.57
C THR A 92 -13.46 -0.74 9.79
N ARG A 93 -14.62 -1.33 10.07
CA ARG A 93 -15.20 -1.40 11.42
C ARG A 93 -15.23 -2.84 11.90
N ALA A 94 -14.90 -3.06 13.16
CA ALA A 94 -14.80 -4.38 13.75
C ALA A 94 -15.67 -4.50 15.01
N TYR A 95 -16.19 -5.71 15.22
CA TYR A 95 -17.18 -6.03 16.24
C TYR A 95 -16.69 -7.16 17.14
N ARG A 96 -17.15 -7.14 18.39
CA ARG A 96 -17.03 -8.24 19.34
C ARG A 96 -18.40 -8.49 19.96
N ASN A 97 -18.96 -9.68 19.70
CA ASN A 97 -20.30 -10.07 20.18
C ASN A 97 -21.36 -9.02 19.81
N GLY A 98 -21.34 -8.54 18.56
CA GLY A 98 -22.25 -7.50 18.05
C GLY A 98 -21.93 -6.06 18.50
N ARG A 99 -21.03 -5.86 19.47
CA ARG A 99 -20.62 -4.52 19.92
C ARG A 99 -19.46 -3.98 19.09
N LEU A 100 -19.54 -2.71 18.69
CA LEU A 100 -18.47 -2.00 18.00
C LEU A 100 -17.22 -1.95 18.88
N ARG A 101 -16.07 -2.33 18.32
CA ARG A 101 -14.76 -2.32 18.99
C ARG A 101 -13.80 -1.31 18.37
N PHE A 102 -13.94 -1.09 17.07
CA PHE A 102 -13.05 -0.25 16.28
C PHE A 102 -13.80 0.24 15.04
N ASP A 103 -13.55 1.48 14.64
CA ASP A 103 -14.12 2.09 13.42
C ASP A 103 -13.11 3.08 12.81
N ALA A 104 -12.43 2.67 11.74
CA ALA A 104 -11.45 3.48 11.04
C ALA A 104 -12.06 4.71 10.36
N LEU A 105 -13.34 4.64 9.96
CA LEU A 105 -14.03 5.76 9.34
C LEU A 105 -14.30 6.83 10.40
N ALA A 106 -14.85 6.44 11.55
CA ALA A 106 -15.12 7.37 12.64
C ALA A 106 -13.85 8.02 13.17
N ASP A 107 -12.77 7.25 13.38
CA ASP A 107 -11.45 7.74 13.80
C ASP A 107 -10.87 8.71 12.74
N GLY A 108 -10.89 8.30 11.47
CA GLY A 108 -10.42 9.12 10.36
C GLY A 108 -11.14 10.46 10.25
N LYS A 109 -12.45 10.51 10.46
CA LYS A 109 -13.23 11.76 10.44
C LYS A 109 -12.81 12.77 11.51
N GLN A 110 -12.29 12.31 12.64
CA GLN A 110 -11.84 13.21 13.71
C GLN A 110 -10.53 13.90 13.38
N HIS A 111 -9.74 13.34 12.47
CA HIS A 111 -8.34 13.73 12.29
C HIS A 111 -7.95 14.05 10.84
N ILE A 112 -8.79 13.70 9.86
CA ILE A 112 -8.53 13.94 8.43
C ILE A 112 -9.55 14.96 7.89
N PRO A 113 -9.09 16.15 7.48
CA PRO A 113 -9.98 17.17 6.94
C PRO A 113 -10.76 16.73 5.71
N GLY A 114 -12.00 17.22 5.59
CA GLY A 114 -12.83 17.01 4.40
C GLY A 114 -13.50 15.64 4.31
N LEU A 115 -13.75 14.97 5.45
CA LEU A 115 -14.48 13.70 5.54
C LEU A 115 -15.86 13.83 6.20
N SER A 116 -16.36 15.04 6.45
CA SER A 116 -17.63 15.27 7.16
C SER A 116 -18.80 14.49 6.55
N GLU A 117 -18.87 14.42 5.22
CA GLU A 117 -19.92 13.73 4.47
C GLU A 117 -19.74 12.20 4.38
N LEU A 118 -18.57 11.66 4.73
CA LEU A 118 -18.36 10.21 4.68
C LEU A 118 -19.10 9.53 5.83
N SER A 119 -19.87 8.50 5.54
CA SER A 119 -20.57 7.67 6.53
C SER A 119 -20.60 6.21 6.08
N TRP A 120 -20.95 5.30 6.98
CA TRP A 120 -21.15 3.91 6.60
C TRP A 120 -22.32 3.69 5.64
N ASP A 121 -23.27 4.64 5.58
CA ASP A 121 -24.42 4.56 4.66
C ASP A 121 -24.04 4.90 3.22
N ASN A 122 -22.98 5.70 3.02
CA ASN A 122 -22.55 6.14 1.70
C ASN A 122 -21.10 5.75 1.33
N VAL A 123 -20.40 5.00 2.20
CA VAL A 123 -18.97 4.69 2.02
C VAL A 123 -18.71 4.07 0.65
N TYR A 124 -19.57 3.15 0.18
CA TYR A 124 -19.42 2.45 -1.10
C TYR A 124 -19.73 3.32 -2.34
N GLN A 125 -20.31 4.49 -2.15
CA GLN A 125 -20.70 5.45 -3.18
C GLN A 125 -19.78 6.67 -3.23
N ARG A 126 -18.84 6.81 -2.29
CA ARG A 126 -17.92 7.94 -2.16
C ARG A 126 -16.47 7.54 -2.42
N PRO A 127 -16.11 7.14 -3.67
CA PRO A 127 -14.74 6.77 -4.02
C PRO A 127 -13.74 7.89 -3.69
N ASP A 128 -14.15 9.15 -3.83
CA ASP A 128 -13.37 10.35 -3.50
C ASP A 128 -12.99 10.37 -2.02
N LEU A 129 -13.96 10.17 -1.13
CA LEU A 129 -13.73 10.21 0.31
C LEU A 129 -13.05 8.94 0.83
N GLN A 130 -13.24 7.79 0.18
CA GLN A 130 -12.47 6.58 0.49
C GLN A 130 -10.96 6.80 0.28
N LEU A 131 -10.59 7.32 -0.90
CA LEU A 131 -9.20 7.59 -1.25
C LEU A 131 -8.62 8.71 -0.37
N ARG A 132 -9.41 9.74 -0.07
CA ARG A 132 -9.04 10.79 0.88
C ARG A 132 -8.71 10.22 2.27
N LEU A 133 -9.56 9.36 2.80
CA LEU A 133 -9.34 8.70 4.09
C LEU A 133 -8.08 7.84 4.06
N MET A 134 -7.92 6.98 3.04
CA MET A 134 -6.72 6.13 2.88
C MET A 134 -5.42 6.95 2.84
N VAL A 135 -5.36 8.00 2.01
CA VAL A 135 -4.19 8.87 1.92
C VAL A 135 -3.95 9.61 3.24
N GLY A 136 -5.02 10.12 3.87
CA GLY A 136 -4.95 10.81 5.15
C GLY A 136 -4.41 9.94 6.29
N MET A 137 -4.80 8.66 6.35
CA MET A 137 -4.28 7.72 7.35
C MET A 137 -2.77 7.51 7.20
N VAL A 138 -2.28 7.37 5.96
CA VAL A 138 -0.84 7.26 5.69
C VAL A 138 -0.13 8.56 6.05
N LYS A 139 -0.71 9.72 5.72
CA LYS A 139 -0.15 11.03 6.09
C LYS A 139 0.02 11.15 7.59
N GLN A 140 -1.00 10.84 8.37
CA GLN A 140 -0.93 10.91 9.84
C GLN A 140 0.15 10.00 10.41
N CYS A 141 0.28 8.78 9.88
CA CYS A 141 1.38 7.90 10.26
C CYS A 141 2.73 8.54 9.92
N ASN A 142 2.90 9.06 8.70
CA ASN A 142 4.14 9.71 8.28
C ASN A 142 4.49 10.89 9.19
N ASP A 143 3.51 11.74 9.50
CA ASP A 143 3.68 12.91 10.36
C ASP A 143 4.08 12.50 11.79
N ARG A 144 3.53 11.40 12.30
CA ARG A 144 3.92 10.86 13.61
C ARG A 144 5.32 10.27 13.61
N LEU A 145 5.71 9.58 12.54
CA LEU A 145 7.02 8.92 12.46
C LEU A 145 8.16 9.88 12.05
N GLN A 146 7.86 11.05 11.47
CA GLN A 146 8.89 11.93 10.91
C GLN A 146 9.94 12.41 11.92
N HIS A 147 9.56 12.53 13.18
CA HIS A 147 10.45 12.98 14.26
C HIS A 147 11.41 11.89 14.74
N ILE A 148 11.15 10.62 14.41
CA ILE A 148 11.92 9.47 14.92
C ILE A 148 12.49 8.57 13.82
N VAL A 149 12.11 8.80 12.56
CA VAL A 149 12.63 8.15 11.36
C VAL A 149 12.75 9.24 10.29
N GLN A 150 13.96 9.74 10.09
CA GLN A 150 14.18 10.94 9.26
C GLN A 150 13.98 10.66 7.77
N ASN A 151 14.45 9.51 7.29
CA ASN A 151 14.30 9.14 5.88
C ASN A 151 12.84 8.78 5.57
N PRO A 152 12.18 9.45 4.59
CA PRO A 152 10.78 9.20 4.28
C PRO A 152 10.49 7.81 3.74
N VAL A 153 11.41 7.19 2.98
CA VAL A 153 11.15 5.89 2.35
C VAL A 153 10.95 4.78 3.39
N PRO A 154 11.86 4.58 4.37
CA PRO A 154 11.59 3.68 5.49
C PRO A 154 10.33 4.01 6.29
N ARG A 155 9.96 5.29 6.42
CA ARG A 155 8.68 5.66 7.05
C ARG A 155 7.49 5.13 6.29
N TYR A 156 7.49 5.21 4.96
CA TYR A 156 6.37 4.71 4.17
C TYR A 156 6.19 3.20 4.35
N HIS A 157 7.28 2.43 4.44
CA HIS A 157 7.22 1.00 4.77
C HIS A 157 6.59 0.75 6.15
N MET A 158 7.00 1.53 7.16
CA MET A 158 6.42 1.46 8.51
C MET A 158 4.95 1.90 8.53
N CYS A 159 4.57 2.85 7.68
CA CYS A 159 3.19 3.31 7.58
C CYS A 159 2.28 2.33 6.88
N ASP A 160 2.78 1.59 5.90
CA ASP A 160 2.04 0.45 5.33
C ASP A 160 1.85 -0.67 6.36
N ALA A 161 2.88 -0.99 7.13
CA ALA A 161 2.75 -1.90 8.27
C ALA A 161 1.74 -1.41 9.31
N ALA A 162 1.69 -0.09 9.55
CA ALA A 162 0.73 0.53 10.45
C ALA A 162 -0.68 0.56 9.86
N TYR A 163 -0.83 0.72 8.54
CA TYR A 163 -2.11 0.69 7.84
C TYR A 163 -2.77 -0.69 8.03
N ASN A 164 -1.99 -1.75 7.82
CA ASN A 164 -2.47 -3.12 7.98
C ASN A 164 -2.62 -3.56 9.45
N GLY A 165 -1.78 -3.07 10.36
CA GLY A 165 -1.61 -3.67 11.68
C GLY A 165 -1.62 -2.72 12.88
N GLY A 166 -1.86 -1.42 12.67
CA GLY A 166 -1.85 -0.38 13.70
C GLY A 166 -0.46 0.15 14.07
N ILE A 167 -0.36 1.47 14.26
CA ILE A 167 0.89 2.20 14.53
C ILE A 167 1.52 1.86 15.89
N ALA A 168 0.71 1.55 16.91
CA ALA A 168 1.24 1.18 18.23
C ALA A 168 2.12 -0.08 18.14
N GLY A 169 1.73 -1.06 17.33
CA GLY A 169 2.54 -2.25 17.06
C GLY A 169 3.87 -1.88 16.41
N VAL A 170 3.84 -1.03 15.38
CA VAL A 170 5.06 -0.57 14.68
C VAL A 170 6.03 0.14 15.62
N LEU A 171 5.54 1.00 16.52
CA LEU A 171 6.38 1.68 17.51
C LEU A 171 7.03 0.71 18.49
N ASN A 172 6.30 -0.31 18.94
CA ASN A 172 6.84 -1.35 19.82
C ASN A 172 7.90 -2.19 19.11
N GLU A 173 7.65 -2.59 17.86
CA GLU A 173 8.59 -3.36 17.03
C GLU A 173 9.85 -2.55 16.72
N ARG A 174 9.70 -1.24 16.45
CA ARG A 174 10.83 -0.31 16.31
C ARG A 174 11.64 -0.20 17.59
N ARG A 175 10.99 -0.11 18.75
CA ARG A 175 11.68 -0.10 20.05
C ARG A 175 12.45 -1.41 20.27
N ALA A 176 11.84 -2.56 19.99
CA ALA A 176 12.51 -3.85 20.09
C ALA A 176 13.72 -3.96 19.15
N CYS A 177 13.59 -3.47 17.91
CA CYS A 177 14.72 -3.33 16.99
C CYS A 177 15.81 -2.44 17.57
N HIS A 178 15.48 -1.25 18.07
CA HIS A 178 16.47 -0.33 18.63
C HIS A 178 17.27 -0.92 19.81
N LEU A 179 16.65 -1.81 20.59
CA LEU A 179 17.29 -2.52 21.70
C LEU A 179 18.10 -3.74 21.24
N SER A 180 17.98 -4.15 19.98
CA SER A 180 18.78 -5.23 19.37
C SER A 180 20.09 -4.65 18.82
N GLY A 181 21.23 -5.23 19.21
CA GLY A 181 22.55 -4.73 18.80
C GLY A 181 22.84 -4.75 17.29
N ASP A 182 22.05 -5.48 16.50
CA ASP A 182 22.21 -5.68 15.05
C ASP A 182 21.13 -5.00 14.19
N CYS A 183 20.33 -4.10 14.77
CA CYS A 183 19.16 -3.52 14.09
C CYS A 183 19.18 -1.98 14.02
N ASP A 184 18.94 -1.44 12.82
CA ASP A 184 18.72 -0.03 12.57
C ASP A 184 17.22 0.29 12.60
N ALA A 185 16.79 0.95 13.67
CA ALA A 185 15.40 1.35 13.89
C ALA A 185 14.89 2.42 12.91
N ASN A 186 15.74 2.97 12.04
CA ASN A 186 15.36 3.86 10.94
C ASN A 186 15.15 3.11 9.62
N ARG A 187 15.30 1.77 9.60
CA ARG A 187 15.12 0.94 8.41
C ARG A 187 14.02 -0.09 8.64
N TRP A 188 13.24 -0.37 7.61
CA TRP A 188 12.23 -1.43 7.66
C TRP A 188 12.80 -2.78 7.25
N PHE A 189 13.14 -2.91 5.95
CA PHE A 189 13.61 -4.15 5.37
C PHE A 189 14.92 -4.61 5.99
N GLY A 190 14.95 -5.87 6.41
CA GLY A 190 16.08 -6.42 7.13
C GLY A 190 16.35 -5.75 8.47
N HIS A 191 15.43 -4.99 9.06
CA HIS A 191 15.62 -4.40 10.39
C HIS A 191 14.33 -4.50 11.18
N VAL A 192 13.53 -3.43 11.30
CA VAL A 192 12.29 -3.43 12.10
C VAL A 192 11.36 -4.59 11.75
N GLU A 193 11.31 -5.03 10.49
CA GLU A 193 10.47 -6.16 10.08
C GLU A 193 10.83 -7.49 10.77
N ARG A 194 12.10 -7.68 11.20
CA ARG A 194 12.60 -8.88 11.88
C ARG A 194 12.14 -8.98 13.33
N HIS A 195 11.67 -7.89 13.93
CA HIS A 195 11.26 -7.82 15.34
C HIS A 195 9.73 -7.80 15.51
N CYS A 196 9.01 -8.62 14.76
CA CYS A 196 7.54 -8.62 14.81
C CYS A 196 7.00 -9.11 16.16
N LEU A 197 6.19 -8.28 16.82
CA LEU A 197 5.60 -8.54 18.14
C LEU A 197 4.10 -8.88 18.06
N LYS A 198 3.52 -8.94 16.86
CA LYS A 198 2.13 -9.35 16.66
C LYS A 198 1.94 -10.84 16.98
N SER A 199 0.68 -11.23 17.22
CA SER A 199 0.31 -12.62 17.49
C SER A 199 0.84 -13.57 16.40
N LYS A 200 1.49 -14.64 16.83
CA LYS A 200 1.93 -15.76 15.98
C LYS A 200 0.86 -16.85 15.82
N LYS A 201 -0.32 -16.68 16.42
CA LYS A 201 -1.45 -17.60 16.22
C LYS A 201 -2.01 -17.45 14.81
N ALA A 202 -2.37 -18.56 14.18
CA ALA A 202 -3.01 -18.58 12.88
C ALA A 202 -4.32 -17.77 12.90
N LEU A 203 -4.53 -16.96 11.85
CA LEU A 203 -5.69 -16.08 11.71
C LEU A 203 -6.43 -16.34 10.39
N TYR A 204 -5.70 -16.44 9.28
CA TYR A 204 -6.25 -16.74 7.96
C TYR A 204 -5.48 -17.89 7.31
N GLY A 205 -6.13 -19.05 7.21
CA GLY A 205 -5.44 -20.30 6.86
C GLY A 205 -4.29 -20.56 7.84
N GLN A 206 -3.09 -20.79 7.31
CA GLN A 206 -1.89 -21.02 8.12
C GLN A 206 -1.12 -19.75 8.49
N ARG A 207 -1.61 -18.57 8.08
CA ARG A 207 -0.89 -17.30 8.27
C ARG A 207 -1.28 -16.65 9.58
N ASN A 208 -0.30 -16.15 10.32
CA ASN A 208 -0.52 -15.34 11.52
C ASN A 208 -0.45 -13.83 11.23
N ALA A 209 -0.74 -13.00 12.24
CA ALA A 209 -0.78 -11.55 12.09
C ALA A 209 0.58 -10.93 11.71
N CYS A 210 1.70 -11.53 12.14
CA CYS A 210 3.03 -11.11 11.71
C CYS A 210 3.25 -11.39 10.23
N ASP A 211 2.97 -12.61 9.76
CA ASP A 211 3.22 -13.00 8.38
C ASP A 211 2.35 -12.19 7.41
N ILE A 212 1.11 -11.89 7.83
CA ILE A 212 0.20 -11.01 7.08
C ILE A 212 0.81 -9.63 6.95
N ASN A 213 1.25 -9.04 8.06
CA ASN A 213 1.78 -7.69 8.08
C ASN A 213 3.09 -7.54 7.30
N ARG A 214 4.02 -8.49 7.42
CA ARG A 214 5.30 -8.42 6.70
C ARG A 214 5.12 -8.64 5.20
N GLN A 215 4.25 -9.59 4.83
CA GLN A 215 3.92 -9.80 3.44
C GLN A 215 3.22 -8.58 2.84
N HIS A 216 2.38 -7.87 3.61
CA HIS A 216 1.70 -6.67 3.15
C HIS A 216 2.71 -5.63 2.62
N VAL A 217 3.70 -5.26 3.44
CA VAL A 217 4.73 -4.29 3.07
C VAL A 217 5.56 -4.77 1.89
N ARG A 218 5.96 -6.05 1.88
CA ARG A 218 6.73 -6.62 0.76
C ARG A 218 5.91 -6.60 -0.54
N SER A 219 4.65 -7.02 -0.50
CA SER A 219 3.77 -7.04 -1.66
C SER A 219 3.57 -5.64 -2.24
N VAL A 220 3.29 -4.65 -1.39
CA VAL A 220 3.08 -3.27 -1.86
C VAL A 220 4.37 -2.69 -2.43
N PHE A 221 5.48 -2.74 -1.68
CA PHE A 221 6.70 -2.02 -2.04
C PHE A 221 7.63 -2.71 -3.02
N LEU A 222 7.64 -4.05 -3.04
CA LEU A 222 8.54 -4.84 -3.89
C LEU A 222 7.86 -5.39 -5.14
N SER A 223 6.53 -5.29 -5.26
CA SER A 223 5.81 -5.85 -6.40
C SER A 223 4.74 -4.89 -6.94
N ARG A 224 3.69 -4.59 -6.16
CA ARG A 224 2.48 -3.97 -6.69
C ARG A 224 2.67 -2.54 -7.14
N ARG A 225 3.41 -1.72 -6.39
CA ARG A 225 3.53 -0.28 -6.69
C ARG A 225 4.16 0.04 -8.05
N TYR A 226 5.02 -0.85 -8.58
CA TYR A 226 5.82 -0.54 -9.77
C TYR A 226 4.98 -0.26 -11.02
N LYS A 227 3.84 -0.92 -11.18
CA LYS A 227 2.94 -0.70 -12.32
C LYS A 227 2.24 0.66 -12.29
N TYR A 228 2.17 1.32 -11.14
CA TYR A 228 1.50 2.61 -10.96
C TYR A 228 2.44 3.81 -11.14
N LYS A 229 3.76 3.58 -11.23
CA LYS A 229 4.76 4.65 -11.42
C LYS A 229 4.47 5.59 -12.61
N PRO A 230 4.11 5.10 -13.80
CA PRO A 230 3.85 5.99 -14.94
C PRO A 230 2.69 6.96 -14.72
N TYR A 231 1.77 6.65 -13.81
CA TYR A 231 0.54 7.41 -13.59
C TYR A 231 0.64 8.34 -12.37
N LEU A 232 1.19 7.81 -11.27
CA LEU A 232 1.28 8.50 -9.98
C LEU A 232 2.64 9.18 -9.76
N GLY A 233 3.70 8.71 -10.41
CA GLY A 233 5.07 9.20 -10.26
C GLY A 233 5.92 8.40 -9.24
N GLU A 234 7.21 8.74 -9.22
CA GLU A 234 8.18 8.39 -8.16
C GLU A 234 9.38 9.31 -8.30
N ASP A 235 9.84 9.86 -7.19
CA ASP A 235 11.11 10.59 -7.14
C ASP A 235 12.24 9.56 -7.06
N ARG A 236 13.23 9.70 -7.94
CA ARG A 236 14.46 8.89 -7.91
C ARG A 236 15.36 9.32 -6.75
#